data_AF-A0AB33TNS6-F1
#
_entry.id   AF-A0AB33TNS6-F1
#
_cell.length_a   1.000
_cell.length_b   1.000
_cell.length_c   1.000
_cell.angle_alpha   90.00
_cell.angle_beta   90.00
_cell.angle_gamma   90.00
#
_symmetry.space_group_name_H-M   'P 1'
#
loop_
_entity.id
_entity.type
_entity.pdbx_description
1 polymer ?
#
loop_
_entity_poly.entity_id
_entity_poly.type
_entity_poly.pdbx_seq_one_letter_code
_entity_poly.pdbx_strand_id
1 'polypeptide(L)'
;MQKMNPQDIKYGYIIVPKTLLTEQFTNCDTHEGEVEAFLKIIMKTNYSETQHTDYWNNVIVCQRGESLHSYRSWSVILHWSASRTYRFIQHLQTKGMIEIIPHKNTAALHIRIVNYDSWVNMPIPTAGRQLQKKKASNEKFRLFWDDYHNILQLPKENIAKAQRIWKKLSEKEQQLAIDHIEEYYYHQTNMKFTLHACSYLSNKAFLNEYEY
;
A
#
# COMPACT_ATOMS: atom_id res chain seq x y z
N MET A 1 -27.03 -15.73 19.47
CA MET A 1 -26.41 -15.06 18.31
C MET A 1 -27.52 -14.64 17.36
N GLN A 2 -27.63 -13.36 17.00
CA GLN A 2 -28.55 -12.93 15.94
C GLN A 2 -28.14 -13.60 14.61
N LYS A 3 -29.12 -14.03 13.81
CA LYS A 3 -28.83 -14.61 12.48
C LYS A 3 -28.22 -13.52 11.61
N MET A 4 -26.99 -13.75 11.15
CA MET A 4 -26.28 -12.83 10.26
C MET A 4 -27.00 -12.78 8.91
N ASN A 5 -27.44 -11.60 8.48
CA ASN A 5 -28.17 -11.45 7.22
C ASN A 5 -27.15 -11.29 6.07
N PRO A 6 -27.23 -12.09 4.98
CA PRO A 6 -26.34 -11.95 3.83
C PRO A 6 -26.33 -10.55 3.20
N GLN A 7 -27.39 -9.75 3.39
CA GLN A 7 -27.43 -8.37 2.93
C GLN A 7 -26.55 -7.41 3.74
N ASP A 8 -26.05 -7.79 4.91
CA ASP A 8 -25.24 -6.91 5.78
C ASP A 8 -23.82 -6.69 5.23
N ILE A 9 -23.38 -7.51 4.27
CA ILE A 9 -22.08 -7.37 3.58
C ILE A 9 -21.97 -5.99 2.89
N LYS A 10 -23.09 -5.38 2.51
CA LYS A 10 -23.12 -4.04 1.89
C LYS A 10 -22.61 -2.92 2.80
N TYR A 11 -22.60 -3.15 4.12
CA TYR A 11 -22.08 -2.20 5.12
C TYR A 11 -20.58 -2.36 5.38
N GLY A 12 -19.92 -3.30 4.68
CA GLY A 12 -18.50 -3.60 4.84
C GLY A 12 -18.22 -4.56 6.00
N TYR A 13 -17.00 -5.08 6.06
CA TYR A 13 -16.49 -5.92 7.14
C TYR A 13 -15.08 -5.49 7.51
N ILE A 14 -14.65 -5.76 8.75
CA ILE A 14 -13.29 -5.47 9.21
C ILE A 14 -12.56 -6.79 9.44
N ILE A 15 -11.32 -6.85 9.00
CA ILE A 15 -10.37 -7.93 9.24
C ILE A 15 -9.57 -7.58 10.47
N VAL A 16 -9.70 -8.40 11.50
CA VAL A 16 -8.98 -8.20 12.75
C VAL A 16 -7.94 -9.31 12.90
N PRO A 17 -6.63 -8.97 12.95
CA PRO A 17 -5.59 -9.92 13.30
C PRO A 17 -5.91 -10.62 14.63
N LYS A 18 -5.78 -11.96 14.66
CA LYS A 18 -6.05 -12.75 15.87
C LYS A 18 -5.20 -12.32 17.06
N THR A 19 -3.98 -11.84 16.82
CA THR A 19 -3.08 -11.32 17.86
C THR A 19 -3.70 -10.17 18.65
N LEU A 20 -4.39 -9.24 17.97
CA LEU A 20 -5.08 -8.12 18.63
C LEU A 20 -6.24 -8.63 19.49
N LEU A 21 -6.98 -9.62 19.00
CA LEU A 21 -8.04 -10.24 19.79
C LEU A 21 -7.49 -10.99 21.00
N THR A 22 -6.37 -11.69 20.85
CA THR A 22 -5.70 -12.37 21.97
C THR A 22 -5.32 -11.37 23.05
N GLU A 23 -4.71 -10.23 22.72
CA GLU A 23 -4.36 -9.18 23.68
C GLU A 23 -5.58 -8.65 24.45
N GLN A 24 -6.71 -8.47 23.75
CA GLN A 24 -7.97 -8.05 24.38
C GLN A 24 -8.53 -9.12 25.33
N PHE A 25 -8.44 -10.41 24.98
CA PHE A 25 -8.95 -11.49 25.83
C PHE A 25 -8.02 -11.84 27.00
N THR A 26 -6.72 -11.59 26.88
CA THR A 26 -5.77 -11.79 27.98
C THR A 26 -5.84 -10.69 29.03
N ASN A 27 -6.11 -9.45 28.62
CA ASN A 27 -6.30 -8.33 29.52
C ASN A 27 -7.76 -8.26 29.96
N CYS A 28 -8.15 -9.18 30.86
CA CYS A 28 -9.52 -9.34 31.36
C CYS A 28 -9.91 -8.25 32.38
N ASP A 29 -9.42 -7.02 32.21
CA ASP A 29 -9.90 -5.88 32.98
C ASP A 29 -11.24 -5.43 32.40
N THR A 30 -12.22 -5.19 33.26
CA THR A 30 -13.57 -4.68 32.93
C THR A 30 -13.57 -3.27 32.32
N HIS A 31 -12.41 -2.74 31.95
CA HIS A 31 -12.23 -1.45 31.32
C HIS A 31 -12.06 -1.62 29.81
N GLU A 32 -12.81 -0.84 29.03
CA GLU A 32 -12.65 -0.79 27.58
C GLU A 32 -11.18 -0.56 27.21
N GLY A 33 -10.59 -1.58 26.60
CA GLY A 33 -9.16 -1.67 26.30
C GLY A 33 -8.76 -0.83 25.10
N GLU A 34 -7.45 -0.59 24.92
CA GLU A 34 -6.93 0.16 23.77
C GLU A 34 -7.25 -0.51 22.43
N VAL A 35 -7.26 -1.85 22.38
CA VAL A 35 -7.60 -2.60 21.16
C VAL A 35 -9.07 -2.42 20.81
N GLU A 36 -9.98 -2.58 21.78
CA GLU A 36 -11.41 -2.29 21.57
C GLU A 36 -11.64 -0.85 21.10
N ALA A 37 -10.97 0.13 21.72
CA ALA A 37 -11.08 1.52 21.33
C ALA A 37 -10.60 1.75 19.89
N PHE A 38 -9.51 1.12 19.48
CA PHE A 38 -9.03 1.22 18.11
C PHE A 38 -10.01 0.59 17.11
N LEU A 39 -10.60 -0.57 17.43
CA LEU A 39 -11.63 -1.20 16.60
C LEU A 39 -12.88 -0.31 16.47
N LYS A 40 -13.31 0.36 17.55
CA LYS A 40 -14.40 1.34 17.52
C LYS A 40 -14.08 2.51 16.58
N ILE A 41 -12.84 3.00 16.55
CA ILE A 41 -12.42 4.03 15.61
C ILE A 41 -12.52 3.52 14.16
N ILE A 42 -11.98 2.34 13.85
CA ILE A 42 -12.06 1.76 12.50
C ILE A 42 -13.53 1.60 12.07
N MET A 43 -14.39 1.10 12.95
CA MET A 43 -15.83 0.95 12.69
C MET A 43 -16.56 2.27 12.42
N LYS A 44 -16.08 3.37 12.99
CA LYS A 44 -16.67 4.72 12.82
C LYS A 44 -16.02 5.52 11.70
N THR A 45 -15.01 4.97 11.03
CA THR A 45 -14.46 5.56 9.81
C THR A 45 -15.30 5.21 8.60
N ASN A 46 -15.32 6.12 7.65
CA ASN A 46 -16.16 6.03 6.47
C ASN A 46 -15.72 4.90 5.55
N TYR A 47 -16.66 4.03 5.18
CA TYR A 47 -16.43 3.00 4.19
C TYR A 47 -16.46 3.55 2.74
N SER A 48 -17.20 4.62 2.51
CA SER A 48 -17.31 5.34 1.23
C SER A 48 -17.26 6.84 1.47
N GLU A 49 -16.91 7.62 0.45
CA GLU A 49 -16.87 9.08 0.54
C GLU A 49 -18.21 9.63 1.07
N THR A 50 -18.14 10.50 2.09
CA THR A 50 -19.30 11.24 2.59
C THR A 50 -19.00 12.73 2.58
N GLN A 51 -20.03 13.53 2.34
CA GLN A 51 -19.93 14.98 2.41
C GLN A 51 -20.58 15.46 3.70
N HIS A 52 -19.88 16.31 4.43
CA HIS A 52 -20.36 16.96 5.64
C HIS A 52 -20.33 18.46 5.44
N THR A 53 -21.45 19.12 5.68
CA THR A 53 -21.50 20.59 5.69
C THR A 53 -21.19 21.08 7.09
N ASP A 54 -20.23 22.01 7.22
CA ASP A 54 -19.95 22.66 8.50
C ASP A 54 -21.01 23.72 8.84
N TYR A 55 -20.89 24.33 10.03
CA TYR A 55 -21.78 25.40 10.49
C TYR A 55 -21.71 26.67 9.62
N TRP A 56 -20.60 26.87 8.90
CA TRP A 56 -20.35 27.99 8.00
C TRP A 56 -20.67 27.66 6.54
N ASN A 57 -21.39 26.57 6.29
CA ASN A 57 -21.81 26.10 4.96
C ASN A 57 -20.66 25.68 4.02
N ASN A 58 -19.47 25.39 4.55
CA ASN A 58 -18.39 24.78 3.78
C ASN A 58 -18.61 23.27 3.69
N VAL A 59 -18.39 22.71 2.50
CA VAL A 59 -18.47 21.27 2.26
C VAL A 59 -17.13 20.63 2.58
N ILE A 60 -17.11 19.76 3.59
CA ILE A 60 -15.97 18.92 3.96
C ILE A 60 -16.23 17.53 3.39
N VAL A 61 -15.41 17.13 2.43
CA VAL A 61 -15.43 15.77 1.89
C VAL A 61 -14.58 14.87 2.78
N CYS A 62 -15.19 13.83 3.33
CA CYS A 62 -14.56 12.83 4.18
C CYS A 62 -14.43 11.54 3.38
N GLN A 63 -13.20 11.21 2.98
CA GLN A 63 -12.89 10.10 2.09
C GLN A 63 -13.06 8.74 2.78
N ARG A 64 -12.96 7.66 2.00
CA ARG A 64 -12.89 6.30 2.54
C ARG A 64 -11.70 6.18 3.50
N GLY A 65 -11.93 5.60 4.68
CA GLY A 65 -10.94 5.47 5.75
C GLY A 65 -10.74 6.74 6.58
N GLU A 66 -11.54 7.77 6.35
CA GLU A 66 -11.53 9.01 7.12
C GLU A 66 -12.74 9.12 8.04
N SER A 67 -12.65 9.95 9.06
CA SER A 67 -13.72 10.21 10.01
C SER A 67 -13.68 11.65 10.47
N LEU A 68 -14.85 12.22 10.71
CA LEU A 68 -15.02 13.60 11.16
C LEU A 68 -15.83 13.63 12.46
N HIS A 69 -15.14 13.69 13.59
CA HIS A 69 -15.74 13.70 14.92
C HIS A 69 -14.95 14.65 15.81
N SER A 70 -15.58 15.36 16.75
CA SER A 70 -14.82 16.12 17.75
C SER A 70 -14.21 15.18 18.82
N TYR A 71 -13.21 15.64 19.57
CA TYR A 71 -12.70 14.88 20.73
C TYR A 71 -13.81 14.50 21.72
N ARG A 72 -14.81 15.36 21.91
CA ARG A 72 -15.99 15.06 22.74
C ARG A 72 -16.87 13.97 22.14
N SER A 73 -17.05 13.96 20.81
CA SER A 73 -17.80 12.89 20.15
C SER A 73 -17.07 11.55 20.27
N TRP A 74 -15.74 11.55 20.11
CA TRP A 74 -14.92 10.35 20.32
C TRP A 74 -14.95 9.86 21.77
N SER A 75 -14.94 10.73 22.76
CA SER A 75 -14.97 10.32 24.17
C SER A 75 -16.27 9.58 24.52
N VAL A 76 -17.40 9.98 23.91
CA VAL A 76 -18.68 9.28 24.05
C VAL A 76 -18.64 7.91 23.35
N ILE A 77 -18.09 7.83 22.14
CA ILE A 77 -17.98 6.57 21.37
C ILE A 77 -17.10 5.55 22.08
N LEU A 78 -15.99 6.01 22.67
CA LEU A 78 -15.01 5.19 23.37
C LEU A 78 -15.32 5.01 24.87
N HIS A 79 -16.44 5.56 25.35
CA HIS A 79 -16.81 5.59 26.77
C HIS A 79 -15.67 5.97 27.73
N TRP A 80 -14.82 6.91 27.30
CA TRP A 80 -13.65 7.37 28.04
C TRP A 80 -13.79 8.84 28.41
N SER A 81 -12.97 9.29 29.37
CA SER A 81 -12.82 10.72 29.62
C SER A 81 -12.18 11.42 28.42
N ALA A 82 -12.51 12.69 28.20
CA ALA A 82 -11.95 13.48 27.10
C ALA A 82 -10.41 13.49 27.11
N SER A 83 -9.79 13.54 28.30
CA SER A 83 -8.34 13.50 28.46
C SER A 83 -7.74 12.16 28.04
N ARG A 84 -8.38 11.03 28.39
CA ARG A 84 -7.92 9.69 27.99
C ARG A 84 -8.06 9.51 26.47
N THR A 85 -9.20 9.92 25.90
CA THR A 85 -9.42 9.92 24.45
C THR A 85 -8.39 10.75 23.71
N TYR A 86 -8.12 11.97 24.18
CA TYR A 86 -7.09 12.83 23.58
C TYR A 86 -5.72 12.14 23.57
N ARG A 87 -5.27 11.63 24.73
CA ARG A 87 -3.97 10.96 24.85
C ARG A 87 -3.88 9.74 23.93
N PHE A 88 -4.94 8.94 23.86
CA PHE A 88 -4.97 7.77 23.01
C PHE A 88 -4.89 8.11 21.51
N ILE A 89 -5.63 9.11 21.05
CA ILE A 89 -5.57 9.56 19.66
C ILE A 89 -4.17 10.09 19.32
N GLN A 90 -3.57 10.89 20.20
CA GLN A 90 -2.20 11.37 20.02
C GLN A 90 -1.18 10.21 19.99
N HIS A 91 -1.38 9.19 20.81
CA HIS A 91 -0.57 7.98 20.82
C HIS A 91 -0.68 7.19 19.51
N LEU A 92 -1.89 7.01 18.98
CA LEU A 92 -2.12 6.38 17.68
C LEU A 92 -1.44 7.17 16.54
N GLN A 93 -1.50 8.51 16.59
CA GLN A 93 -0.81 9.37 15.63
C GLN A 93 0.71 9.19 15.71
N THR A 94 1.26 9.14 16.92
CA THR A 94 2.70 8.97 17.15
C THR A 94 3.19 7.61 16.68
N LYS A 95 2.35 6.57 16.82
CA LYS A 95 2.61 5.22 16.28
C LYS A 95 2.40 5.10 14.77
N GLY A 96 1.95 6.16 14.09
CA GLY A 96 1.66 6.14 12.66
C GLY A 96 0.48 5.25 12.28
N MET A 97 -0.44 4.98 13.21
CA MET A 97 -1.67 4.22 12.93
C MET A 97 -2.76 5.11 12.33
N ILE A 98 -2.73 6.41 12.66
CA ILE A 98 -3.67 7.41 12.16
C ILE A 98 -2.94 8.70 11.77
N GLU A 99 -3.57 9.48 10.89
CA GLU A 99 -3.17 10.83 10.53
C GLU A 99 -4.28 11.81 10.93
N ILE A 100 -3.91 12.97 11.48
CA ILE A 100 -4.84 14.06 11.75
C ILE A 100 -4.74 15.06 10.60
N ILE A 101 -5.85 15.26 9.88
CA ILE A 101 -5.92 16.19 8.75
C ILE A 101 -6.27 17.58 9.30
N PRO A 102 -5.39 18.59 9.14
CA PRO A 102 -5.65 19.92 9.67
C PRO A 102 -6.70 20.65 8.82
N HIS A 103 -7.70 21.22 9.48
CA HIS A 103 -8.67 22.13 8.88
C HIS A 103 -8.53 23.51 9.52
N LYS A 104 -8.51 24.56 8.69
CA LYS A 104 -8.36 25.94 9.18
C LYS A 104 -9.60 26.45 9.93
N ASN A 105 -10.78 25.96 9.55
CA ASN A 105 -12.06 26.53 9.96
C ASN A 105 -13.02 25.49 10.58
N THR A 106 -12.53 24.40 11.18
CA THR A 106 -13.43 23.37 11.71
C THR A 106 -12.99 22.93 13.11
N ALA A 107 -13.90 22.97 14.07
CA ALA A 107 -13.70 22.43 15.42
C ALA A 107 -13.76 20.88 15.49
N ALA A 108 -13.96 20.23 14.34
CA ALA A 108 -14.00 18.78 14.22
C ALA A 108 -12.59 18.24 14.03
N LEU A 109 -12.32 17.09 14.66
CA LEU A 109 -11.10 16.37 14.47
C LEU A 109 -11.29 15.42 13.27
N HIS A 110 -10.55 15.70 12.21
CA HIS A 110 -10.53 14.87 11.01
C HIS A 110 -9.40 13.84 11.13
N ILE A 111 -9.75 12.57 11.27
CA ILE A 111 -8.81 11.46 11.40
C ILE A 111 -8.85 10.59 10.14
N ARG A 112 -7.70 10.22 9.61
CA ARG A 112 -7.53 9.18 8.60
C ARG A 112 -6.83 7.96 9.20
N ILE A 113 -7.34 6.76 8.93
CA ILE A 113 -6.65 5.51 9.29
C ILE A 113 -5.56 5.21 8.26
N VAL A 114 -4.33 5.05 8.72
CA VAL A 114 -3.21 4.67 7.86
C VAL A 114 -3.42 3.25 7.36
N ASN A 115 -3.31 3.04 6.05
CA ASN A 115 -3.55 1.76 5.40
C ASN A 115 -4.94 1.15 5.69
N TYR A 116 -5.99 1.97 5.82
CA TYR A 116 -7.37 1.54 6.08
C TYR A 116 -7.81 0.33 5.25
N ASP A 117 -7.48 0.32 3.96
CA ASP A 117 -7.77 -0.79 3.05
C ASP A 117 -7.25 -2.17 3.51
N SER A 118 -6.18 -2.22 4.30
CA SER A 118 -5.65 -3.46 4.87
C SER A 118 -6.55 -4.05 5.95
N TRP A 119 -7.45 -3.24 6.50
CA TRP A 119 -8.41 -3.62 7.54
C TRP A 119 -9.79 -3.98 6.98
N VAL A 120 -10.12 -3.57 5.75
CA VAL A 120 -11.48 -3.75 5.18
C VAL A 120 -11.50 -4.62 3.93
N ASN A 121 -10.39 -4.71 3.20
CA ASN A 121 -10.32 -5.56 2.04
C ASN A 121 -9.90 -6.96 2.46
N MET A 122 -10.70 -7.99 2.14
CA MET A 122 -10.21 -9.36 2.14
C MET A 122 -8.86 -9.38 1.42
N PRO A 123 -7.80 -9.95 2.01
CA PRO A 123 -6.63 -10.30 1.24
C PRO A 123 -7.08 -11.34 0.23
N ILE A 124 -7.57 -10.89 -0.93
CA ILE A 124 -7.48 -11.67 -2.14
C ILE A 124 -5.99 -11.96 -2.24
N PRO A 125 -5.52 -13.22 -2.20
CA PRO A 125 -4.13 -13.59 -1.97
C PRO A 125 -3.08 -13.06 -2.96
N THR A 126 -3.37 -12.06 -3.77
CA THR A 126 -2.56 -11.65 -4.90
C THR A 126 -2.71 -10.19 -5.32
N ALA A 127 -3.78 -9.42 -5.03
CA ALA A 127 -3.94 -8.11 -5.67
C ALA A 127 -3.01 -7.00 -5.13
N GLY A 128 -2.93 -6.80 -3.81
CA GLY A 128 -2.14 -5.70 -3.21
C GLY A 128 -0.62 -5.89 -3.32
N ARG A 129 -0.13 -7.11 -3.02
CA ARG A 129 1.28 -7.49 -3.23
C ARG A 129 1.63 -7.53 -4.71
N GLN A 130 0.74 -7.96 -5.61
CA GLN A 130 0.99 -7.84 -7.04
C GLN A 130 0.89 -6.39 -7.51
N LEU A 131 0.09 -5.50 -6.93
CA LEU A 131 0.06 -4.10 -7.34
C LEU A 131 1.38 -3.42 -6.99
N GLN A 132 1.91 -3.64 -5.79
CA GLN A 132 3.24 -3.13 -5.40
C GLN A 132 4.37 -3.83 -6.15
N LYS A 133 4.36 -5.17 -6.27
CA LYS A 133 5.35 -5.90 -7.10
C LYS A 133 5.24 -5.58 -8.58
N LYS A 134 4.04 -5.34 -9.13
CA LYS A 134 3.86 -4.90 -10.52
C LYS A 134 4.35 -3.47 -10.68
N LYS A 135 4.11 -2.57 -9.72
CA LYS A 135 4.67 -1.20 -9.76
C LYS A 135 6.21 -1.25 -9.75
N ALA A 136 6.81 -1.95 -8.80
CA ALA A 136 8.26 -2.11 -8.70
C ALA A 136 8.87 -2.87 -9.90
N SER A 137 8.22 -3.94 -10.37
CA SER A 137 8.68 -4.71 -11.55
C SER A 137 8.53 -3.92 -12.85
N ASN A 138 7.50 -3.06 -12.95
CA ASN A 138 7.31 -2.15 -14.09
C ASN A 138 8.34 -1.01 -14.06
N GLU A 139 8.73 -0.53 -12.89
CA GLU A 139 9.82 0.42 -12.71
C GLU A 139 11.18 -0.19 -13.08
N LYS A 140 11.51 -1.39 -12.57
CA LYS A 140 12.75 -2.10 -12.95
C LYS A 140 12.80 -2.43 -14.44
N PHE A 141 11.68 -2.84 -15.04
CA PHE A 141 11.64 -3.06 -16.49
C PHE A 141 11.91 -1.77 -17.27
N ARG A 142 11.39 -0.63 -16.81
CA ARG A 142 11.64 0.67 -17.44
C ARG A 142 13.11 1.06 -17.36
N LEU A 143 13.74 0.89 -16.20
CA LEU A 143 15.18 1.10 -16.02
C LEU A 143 15.98 0.24 -17.00
N PHE A 144 15.77 -1.08 -17.00
CA PHE A 144 16.37 -1.98 -17.99
C PHE A 144 16.14 -1.51 -19.42
N TRP A 145 14.90 -1.15 -19.77
CA TRP A 145 14.51 -0.78 -21.11
C TRP A 145 15.17 0.52 -21.58
N ASP A 146 15.33 1.48 -20.70
CA ASP A 146 15.96 2.74 -21.04
C ASP A 146 17.49 2.58 -21.08
N ASP A 147 18.09 1.98 -20.05
CA ASP A 147 19.54 1.79 -19.94
C ASP A 147 20.09 0.92 -21.07
N TYR A 148 19.42 -0.19 -21.40
CA TYR A 148 19.86 -1.09 -22.48
C TYR A 148 20.01 -0.37 -23.81
N HIS A 149 19.01 0.44 -24.17
CA HIS A 149 19.01 1.15 -25.45
C HIS A 149 19.90 2.40 -25.41
N ASN A 150 20.06 3.03 -24.24
CA ASN A 150 20.99 4.14 -24.05
C ASN A 150 22.45 3.69 -24.13
N ILE A 151 22.81 2.55 -23.52
CA ILE A 151 24.18 2.03 -23.53
C ILE A 151 24.54 1.49 -24.92
N LEU A 152 23.68 0.66 -25.50
CA LEU A 152 23.96 -0.01 -26.78
C LEU A 152 23.60 0.83 -28.01
N GLN A 153 23.00 2.00 -27.82
CA GLN A 153 22.57 2.91 -28.90
C GLN A 153 21.68 2.21 -29.94
N LEU A 154 20.84 1.28 -29.48
CA LEU A 154 19.91 0.52 -30.32
C LEU A 154 18.49 1.13 -30.30
N PRO A 155 17.70 0.96 -31.37
CA PRO A 155 16.30 1.39 -31.38
C PRO A 155 15.42 0.54 -30.45
N LYS A 156 14.45 1.20 -29.79
CA LYS A 156 13.48 0.57 -28.86
C LYS A 156 12.41 -0.24 -29.60
N GLU A 157 12.73 -1.46 -29.98
CA GLU A 157 11.85 -2.35 -30.77
C GLU A 157 11.31 -3.53 -29.97
N ASN A 158 10.11 -4.01 -30.30
CA ASN A 158 9.52 -5.23 -29.71
C ASN A 158 9.32 -5.20 -28.19
N ILE A 159 8.95 -4.04 -27.62
CA ILE A 159 8.71 -3.85 -26.18
C ILE A 159 7.79 -4.93 -25.57
N ALA A 160 6.73 -5.32 -26.27
CA ALA A 160 5.80 -6.35 -25.79
C ALA A 160 6.47 -7.72 -25.63
N LYS A 161 7.40 -8.07 -26.53
CA LYS A 161 8.17 -9.33 -26.45
C LYS A 161 9.17 -9.27 -25.30
N ALA A 162 9.88 -8.16 -25.14
CA ALA A 162 10.81 -7.96 -24.03
C ALA A 162 10.11 -8.01 -22.66
N GLN A 163 8.95 -7.36 -22.52
CA GLN A 163 8.13 -7.43 -21.31
C GLN A 163 7.67 -8.85 -20.98
N ARG A 164 7.31 -9.65 -21.99
CA ARG A 164 6.91 -11.05 -21.79
C ARG A 164 8.07 -11.90 -21.27
N ILE A 165 9.29 -11.67 -21.78
CA ILE A 165 10.48 -12.39 -21.33
C ILE A 165 10.90 -11.92 -19.94
N TRP A 166 10.90 -10.62 -19.69
CA TRP A 166 11.21 -10.02 -18.39
C TRP A 166 10.37 -10.60 -17.25
N LYS A 167 9.06 -10.79 -17.48
CA LYS A 167 8.14 -11.40 -16.50
C LYS A 167 8.45 -12.86 -16.17
N LYS A 168 9.26 -13.56 -16.99
CA LYS A 168 9.71 -14.94 -16.73
C LYS A 168 11.00 -14.99 -15.90
N LEU A 169 11.72 -13.88 -15.77
CA LEU A 169 12.95 -13.80 -14.99
C LEU A 169 12.63 -13.62 -13.50
N SER A 170 13.45 -14.23 -12.64
CA SER A 170 13.42 -14.02 -11.19
C SER A 170 13.90 -12.61 -10.81
N GLU A 171 13.61 -12.14 -9.60
CA GLU A 171 14.06 -10.80 -9.14
C GLU A 171 15.59 -10.65 -9.16
N LYS A 172 16.34 -11.73 -8.92
CA LYS A 172 17.81 -11.75 -9.02
C LYS A 172 18.28 -11.61 -10.46
N GLU A 173 17.69 -12.38 -11.38
CA GLU A 173 18.02 -12.31 -12.81
C GLU A 173 17.65 -10.97 -13.42
N GLN A 174 16.54 -10.35 -13.00
CA GLN A 174 16.17 -9.01 -13.42
C GLN A 174 17.21 -7.97 -13.01
N GLN A 175 17.77 -8.09 -11.81
CA GLN A 175 18.82 -7.19 -11.35
C GLN A 175 20.13 -7.40 -12.12
N LEU A 176 20.57 -8.65 -12.29
CA LEU A 176 21.76 -8.99 -13.09
C LEU A 176 21.63 -8.51 -14.54
N ALA A 177 20.44 -8.61 -15.13
CA ALA A 177 20.17 -8.13 -16.48
C ALA A 177 20.27 -6.61 -16.63
N ILE A 178 20.20 -5.84 -15.54
CA ILE A 178 20.44 -4.39 -15.53
C ILE A 178 21.92 -4.13 -15.28
N ASP A 179 22.47 -4.75 -14.24
CA ASP A 179 23.83 -4.49 -13.78
C ASP A 179 24.89 -4.89 -14.84
N HIS A 180 24.66 -5.96 -15.60
CA HIS A 180 25.62 -6.49 -16.58
C HIS A 180 25.38 -6.01 -18.02
N ILE A 181 24.61 -4.94 -18.24
CA ILE A 181 24.44 -4.36 -19.59
C ILE A 181 25.76 -3.78 -20.10
N GLU A 182 26.46 -3.02 -19.25
CA GLU A 182 27.75 -2.42 -19.60
C GLU A 182 28.82 -3.48 -19.82
N GLU A 183 28.91 -4.47 -18.93
CA GLU A 183 29.85 -5.58 -19.08
C GLU A 183 29.60 -6.35 -20.37
N TYR A 184 28.34 -6.64 -20.71
CA TYR A 184 27.98 -7.23 -22.01
C TYR A 184 28.42 -6.36 -23.19
N TYR A 185 28.25 -5.03 -23.09
CA TYR A 185 28.67 -4.11 -24.13
C TYR A 185 30.20 -4.10 -24.33
N TYR A 186 30.98 -4.04 -23.25
CA TYR A 186 32.44 -3.95 -23.31
C TYR A 186 33.09 -5.19 -23.94
N HIS A 187 32.49 -6.37 -23.75
CA HIS A 187 33.01 -7.62 -24.29
C HIS A 187 32.51 -7.93 -25.72
N GLN A 188 31.70 -7.05 -26.30
CA GLN A 188 31.20 -7.25 -27.65
C GLN A 188 32.28 -6.91 -28.69
N THR A 189 32.92 -7.94 -29.25
CA THR A 189 33.99 -7.78 -30.26
C THR A 189 33.50 -7.15 -31.57
N ASN A 190 32.21 -7.26 -31.88
CA ASN A 190 31.61 -6.68 -33.08
C ASN A 190 30.18 -6.20 -32.84
N MET A 191 29.99 -4.88 -32.92
CA MET A 191 28.70 -4.20 -32.69
C MET A 191 27.59 -4.65 -33.64
N LYS A 192 27.91 -5.25 -34.80
CA LYS A 192 26.90 -5.78 -35.73
C LYS A 192 26.16 -7.01 -35.18
N PHE A 193 26.74 -7.70 -34.20
CA PHE A 193 26.15 -8.88 -33.57
C PHE A 193 25.56 -8.57 -32.19
N THR A 194 25.42 -7.30 -31.82
CA THR A 194 24.81 -6.90 -30.56
C THR A 194 23.36 -7.40 -30.52
N LEU A 195 23.00 -8.11 -29.45
CA LEU A 195 21.66 -8.64 -29.30
C LEU A 195 20.66 -7.49 -29.12
N HIS A 196 19.46 -7.66 -29.66
CA HIS A 196 18.34 -6.82 -29.25
C HIS A 196 17.94 -7.15 -27.81
N ALA A 197 17.31 -6.19 -27.11
CA ALA A 197 16.91 -6.34 -25.70
C ALA A 197 16.14 -7.64 -25.43
N CYS A 198 15.24 -8.05 -26.33
CA CYS A 198 14.52 -9.31 -26.17
C CYS A 198 15.43 -10.54 -26.24
N SER A 199 16.43 -10.54 -27.12
CA SER A 199 17.37 -11.65 -27.31
C SER A 199 18.39 -11.71 -26.18
N TYR A 200 18.84 -10.56 -25.67
CA TYR A 200 19.67 -10.45 -24.47
C TYR A 200 18.98 -11.09 -23.26
N LEU A 201 17.70 -10.75 -23.04
CA LEU A 201 16.92 -11.34 -21.95
C LEU A 201 16.61 -12.84 -22.18
N SER A 202 16.28 -13.26 -23.41
CA SER A 202 15.93 -14.67 -23.67
C SER A 202 17.12 -15.60 -23.55
N ASN A 203 18.29 -15.15 -24.00
CA ASN A 203 19.51 -15.93 -23.99
C ASN A 203 20.21 -15.87 -22.63
N LYS A 204 19.70 -15.04 -21.71
CA LYS A 204 20.34 -14.71 -20.43
C LYS A 204 21.81 -14.29 -20.63
N ALA A 205 22.06 -13.45 -21.63
CA ALA A 205 23.42 -13.00 -21.97
C ALA A 205 24.11 -12.22 -20.84
N PHE A 206 23.34 -11.75 -19.85
CA PHE A 206 23.83 -11.20 -18.58
C PHE A 206 24.50 -12.24 -17.67
N LEU A 207 24.46 -13.53 -18.01
CA LEU A 207 25.17 -14.62 -17.32
C LEU A 207 26.37 -15.14 -18.13
N ASN A 208 26.75 -14.47 -19.22
CA ASN A 208 27.93 -14.85 -19.97
C ASN A 208 29.19 -14.70 -19.10
N GLU A 209 30.07 -15.69 -19.15
CA GLU A 209 31.39 -15.62 -18.53
C GLU A 209 32.34 -14.99 -19.55
N TYR A 210 32.91 -13.84 -19.21
CA TYR A 210 33.94 -13.19 -20.01
C TYR A 210 35.31 -13.50 -19.39
N GLU A 211 36.20 -14.10 -20.18
CA GLU A 211 37.60 -14.26 -19.79
C GLU A 211 38.33 -12.92 -20.01
N TYR A 212 39.04 -12.46 -18.97
CA TYR A 212 39.86 -11.24 -18.99
C TYR A 212 41.25 -11.48 -19.59
#